data_AF-A0A969YSU7-F1
#
_entry.id   AF-A0A969YSU7-F1
#
_cell.length_a   1.000
_cell.length_b   1.000
_cell.length_c   1.000
_cell.angle_alpha   90.00
_cell.angle_beta   90.00
_cell.angle_gamma   90.00
#
_symmetry.space_group_name_H-M   'P 1'
#
loop_
_entity.id
_entity.type
_entity.pdbx_description
1 polymer ?
#
loop_
_entity_poly.entity_id
_entity_poly.type
_entity_poly.pdbx_seq_one_letter_code
_entity_poly.pdbx_strand_id
1 'polypeptide(L)'
;MWKRIRRELLIEYYWWKRHTAKKYPLDSPLGLMGILFMMSGFFLMIIIGQAFAAIFRNMIPVVNGSQVAGVYWSSLFFALKISVVFMVFVISLIFILYFKFFGRKR
;
A
#
# COMPACT_ATOMS: atom_id res chain seq x y z
N MET A 1 -13.88 32.21 40.31
CA MET A 1 -14.04 32.01 38.85
C MET A 1 -13.09 30.96 38.28
N TRP A 2 -11.79 30.98 38.61
CA TRP A 2 -10.78 30.02 38.09
C TRP A 2 -11.11 28.53 38.28
N LYS A 3 -11.67 28.15 39.45
CA LYS A 3 -12.09 26.77 39.74
C LYS A 3 -13.24 26.27 38.83
N ARG A 4 -14.02 27.18 38.25
CA ARG A 4 -15.15 26.85 37.36
C ARG A 4 -14.64 26.54 35.95
N ILE A 5 -13.80 27.42 35.41
CA ILE A 5 -13.15 27.28 34.10
C ILE A 5 -12.32 25.99 34.03
N ARG A 6 -11.54 25.68 35.09
CA ARG A 6 -10.75 24.44 35.15
C ARG A 6 -11.61 23.17 35.10
N ARG A 7 -12.83 23.24 35.65
CA ARG A 7 -13.76 22.10 35.71
C ARG A 7 -14.41 21.87 34.34
N GLU A 8 -14.80 22.94 33.66
CA GLU A 8 -15.34 22.89 32.29
C GLU A 8 -14.30 22.33 31.30
N LEU A 9 -13.05 22.82 31.35
CA LEU A 9 -11.94 22.30 30.53
C LEU A 9 -11.66 20.81 30.78
N LEU A 10 -11.74 20.35 32.03
CA LEU A 10 -11.53 18.94 32.36
C LEU A 10 -12.64 18.04 31.82
N ILE A 11 -13.89 18.51 31.85
CA ILE A 11 -15.03 17.79 31.28
C ILE A 11 -14.86 17.69 29.77
N GLU A 12 -14.52 18.79 29.11
CA GLU A 12 -14.33 18.84 27.66
C GLU A 12 -13.15 17.98 27.21
N TYR A 13 -12.04 18.01 27.96
CA TYR A 13 -10.92 17.09 27.76
C TYR A 13 -11.34 15.62 27.94
N TYR A 14 -12.16 15.30 28.94
CA TYR A 14 -12.64 13.93 29.17
C TYR A 14 -13.53 13.43 28.04
N TRP A 15 -14.43 14.29 27.55
CA TRP A 15 -15.29 14.01 26.40
C TRP A 15 -14.48 13.86 25.11
N TRP A 16 -13.51 14.74 24.90
CA TRP A 16 -12.60 14.64 23.76
C TRP A 16 -11.80 13.34 23.83
N LYS A 17 -11.16 13.01 24.96
CA LYS A 17 -10.39 11.77 25.14
C LYS A 17 -11.25 10.52 24.92
N ARG A 18 -12.50 10.51 25.43
CA ARG A 18 -13.44 9.41 25.22
C ARG A 18 -13.87 9.27 23.76
N HIS A 19 -14.06 10.37 23.03
CA HIS A 19 -14.38 10.35 21.61
C HIS A 19 -13.20 9.95 20.73
N THR A 20 -11.98 10.33 21.11
CA THR A 20 -10.76 10.01 20.37
C THR A 20 -10.33 8.56 20.61
N ALA A 21 -10.42 8.04 21.84
CA ALA A 21 -10.08 6.65 22.15
C ALA A 21 -11.00 5.62 21.49
N LYS A 22 -12.26 5.96 21.21
CA LYS A 22 -13.20 5.08 20.49
C LYS A 22 -13.05 5.08 18.96
N LYS A 23 -12.18 5.94 18.42
CA LYS A 23 -12.11 6.27 16.97
C LYS A 23 -10.76 5.97 16.32
N TYR A 24 -9.95 5.09 16.90
CA TYR A 24 -8.79 4.55 16.17
C TYR A 24 -9.15 3.21 15.53
N PRO A 25 -9.63 3.20 14.27
CA PRO A 25 -9.89 1.97 13.50
C PRO A 25 -8.61 1.16 13.17
N LEU A 26 -7.44 1.62 13.63
CA LEU A 26 -6.17 0.89 13.50
C LEU A 26 -6.11 -0.36 14.38
N ASP A 27 -6.91 -0.47 15.44
CA ASP A 27 -7.01 -1.68 16.27
C ASP A 27 -7.94 -2.75 15.64
N SER A 28 -8.53 -2.46 14.48
CA SER A 28 -9.32 -3.45 13.75
C SER A 28 -8.39 -4.48 13.08
N PRO A 29 -8.55 -5.79 13.35
CA PRO A 29 -7.74 -6.83 12.70
C PRO A 29 -7.81 -6.79 11.17
N LEU A 30 -8.92 -6.28 10.61
CA LEU A 30 -9.08 -6.05 9.16
C LEU A 30 -8.22 -4.89 8.62
N GLY A 31 -7.89 -3.90 9.44
CA GLY A 31 -7.00 -2.78 9.06
C GLY A 31 -5.54 -3.23 8.97
N LEU A 32 -5.10 -3.96 10.00
CA LEU A 32 -3.80 -4.61 10.06
C LEU A 32 -3.61 -5.62 8.91
N MET A 33 -4.62 -6.44 8.62
CA MET A 33 -4.58 -7.36 7.47
C MET A 33 -4.42 -6.63 6.13
N GLY A 34 -5.09 -5.48 5.93
CA GLY A 34 -4.94 -4.72 4.69
C GLY A 34 -3.51 -4.19 4.48
N ILE A 35 -2.88 -3.68 5.55
CA ILE A 35 -1.49 -3.19 5.51
C ILE A 35 -0.51 -4.35 5.32
N LEU A 36 -0.70 -5.47 6.03
CA LEU A 36 0.13 -6.67 5.86
C LEU A 36 0.02 -7.24 4.44
N PHE A 37 -1.19 -7.29 3.89
CA PHE A 37 -1.42 -7.74 2.52
C PHE A 37 -0.72 -6.80 1.52
N MET A 38 -0.77 -5.49 1.74
CA MET A 38 -0.07 -4.49 0.93
C MET A 38 1.46 -4.70 0.95
N MET A 39 2.05 -4.83 2.14
CA MET A 39 3.48 -5.06 2.29
C MET A 39 3.91 -6.39 1.64
N SER A 40 3.10 -7.45 1.81
CA SER A 40 3.38 -8.75 1.21
C SER A 40 3.30 -8.75 -0.32
N GLY A 41 2.30 -8.05 -0.90
CA GLY A 41 2.14 -7.94 -2.34
C GLY A 41 3.27 -7.13 -2.97
N PHE A 42 3.72 -6.06 -2.30
CA PHE A 42 4.87 -5.28 -2.74
C PHE A 42 6.17 -6.09 -2.73
N PHE A 43 6.41 -6.84 -1.65
CA PHE A 43 7.56 -7.75 -1.55
C PHE A 43 7.54 -8.82 -2.64
N LEU A 44 6.39 -9.48 -2.85
CA LEU A 44 6.21 -10.47 -3.90
C LEU A 44 6.50 -9.88 -5.28
N MET A 45 6.03 -8.67 -5.56
CA MET A 45 6.29 -8.01 -6.85
C MET A 45 7.79 -7.77 -7.08
N ILE A 46 8.51 -7.29 -6.07
CA ILE A 46 9.96 -7.07 -6.16
C ILE A 46 10.68 -8.40 -6.44
N ILE A 47 10.32 -9.45 -5.71
CA ILE A 47 10.92 -10.78 -5.87
C ILE A 47 10.66 -11.31 -7.29
N ILE A 48 9.43 -11.21 -7.78
CA ILE A 48 9.05 -11.66 -9.12
C ILE A 48 9.79 -10.83 -10.19
N GLY A 49 9.83 -9.51 -10.05
CA GLY A 49 10.54 -8.63 -10.98
C GLY A 49 12.04 -8.93 -11.05
N GLN A 50 12.68 -9.15 -9.89
CA GLN A 50 14.08 -9.55 -9.80
C GLN A 50 14.32 -10.93 -10.44
N ALA A 51 13.44 -11.90 -10.18
CA ALA A 51 13.52 -13.24 -10.77
C ALA A 51 13.44 -13.19 -12.31
N PHE A 52 12.49 -12.41 -12.85
CA PHE A 52 12.41 -12.20 -14.29
C PHE A 52 13.66 -11.51 -14.85
N ALA A 53 14.15 -10.46 -14.20
CA ALA A 53 15.37 -9.78 -14.62
C ALA A 53 16.59 -10.73 -14.64
N ALA A 54 16.70 -11.63 -13.66
CA ALA A 54 17.74 -12.66 -13.62
C ALA A 54 17.60 -13.68 -14.76
N ILE A 55 16.38 -14.12 -15.07
CA ILE A 55 16.10 -15.01 -16.22
C ILE A 55 16.53 -14.34 -17.52
N PHE A 56 16.14 -13.08 -17.74
CA PHE A 56 16.52 -12.34 -18.94
C PHE A 56 18.03 -12.14 -19.04
N ARG A 57 18.72 -11.84 -17.93
CA ARG A 57 20.20 -11.74 -17.91
C ARG A 57 20.88 -13.07 -18.25
N ASN A 58 20.38 -14.18 -17.73
CA ASN A 58 20.92 -15.51 -18.05
C ASN A 58 20.65 -15.94 -19.49
N MET A 59 19.64 -15.37 -20.16
CA MET A 59 19.41 -15.60 -21.57
C MET A 59 20.41 -14.87 -22.48
N ILE A 60 20.97 -13.74 -22.06
CA ILE A 60 21.91 -12.92 -22.88
C ILE A 60 23.06 -13.74 -23.52
N PRO A 61 23.78 -14.63 -22.81
CA PRO A 61 24.84 -15.43 -23.44
C PRO A 61 24.33 -16.53 -24.39
N VAL A 62 23.04 -16.84 -24.38
CA VAL A 62 22.41 -17.90 -25.19
C VAL A 62 21.83 -17.35 -26.51
N VAL A 63 21.55 -16.05 -26.58
CA VAL A 63 20.98 -15.40 -27.78
C VAL A 63 22.07 -14.71 -28.62
N ASN A 64 22.05 -14.96 -29.93
CA ASN A 64 22.90 -14.25 -30.90
C ASN A 64 22.65 -12.72 -30.85
N GLY A 65 23.67 -11.90 -31.14
CA GLY A 65 23.63 -10.43 -30.92
C GLY A 65 22.44 -9.67 -31.52
N SER A 66 21.81 -10.16 -32.59
CA SER A 66 20.59 -9.57 -33.16
C SER A 66 19.33 -9.83 -32.32
N GLN A 67 19.28 -10.93 -31.56
CA GLN A 67 18.14 -11.33 -30.73
C GLN A 67 18.20 -10.71 -29.33
N VAL A 68 19.37 -10.25 -28.88
CA VAL A 68 19.55 -9.54 -27.61
C VAL A 68 18.67 -8.30 -27.53
N ALA A 69 18.59 -7.53 -28.63
CA ALA A 69 17.72 -6.36 -28.69
C ALA A 69 16.23 -6.73 -28.53
N GLY A 70 15.78 -7.81 -29.17
CA GLY A 70 14.39 -8.28 -29.05
C GLY A 70 14.03 -8.73 -27.63
N VAL A 71 14.93 -9.46 -26.97
CA VAL A 71 14.76 -9.89 -25.58
C VAL A 71 14.76 -8.70 -24.63
N TYR A 72 15.63 -7.72 -24.85
CA TYR A 72 15.66 -6.47 -24.09
C TYR A 72 14.33 -5.70 -24.18
N TRP A 73 13.86 -5.42 -25.39
CA TRP A 73 12.60 -4.70 -25.60
C TRP A 73 11.41 -5.46 -25.02
N SER A 74 11.36 -6.79 -25.19
CA SER A 74 10.31 -7.63 -24.60
C SER A 74 10.27 -7.53 -23.08
N SER A 75 11.42 -7.63 -22.41
CA SER A 75 11.52 -7.48 -20.96
C SER A 75 11.07 -6.09 -20.48
N LEU A 76 11.42 -5.04 -21.23
CA LEU A 76 11.04 -3.65 -20.92
C LEU A 76 9.54 -3.44 -21.02
N PHE A 77 8.91 -3.95 -22.09
CA PHE A 77 7.45 -3.89 -22.25
C PHE A 77 6.72 -4.69 -21.18
N PHE A 78 7.24 -5.85 -20.79
CA PHE A 78 6.68 -6.65 -19.71
C PHE A 78 6.73 -5.92 -18.36
N ALA A 79 7.89 -5.32 -18.04
CA ALA A 79 8.06 -4.52 -16.83
C ALA A 79 7.10 -3.31 -16.80
N LEU A 80 6.95 -2.61 -17.92
CA LEU A 80 5.99 -1.50 -18.05
C LEU A 80 4.54 -1.95 -17.81
N LYS A 81 4.12 -3.08 -18.41
CA LYS A 81 2.76 -3.63 -18.21
C LYS A 81 2.50 -3.98 -16.74
N ILE A 82 3.45 -4.64 -16.09
CA ILE A 82 3.33 -4.98 -14.65
C ILE A 82 3.25 -3.71 -13.81
N SER A 83 4.08 -2.70 -14.10
CA SER A 83 4.06 -1.43 -13.37
C SER A 83 2.72 -0.71 -13.48
N VAL A 84 2.08 -0.71 -14.65
CA VAL A 84 0.75 -0.11 -14.83
C VAL A 84 -0.30 -0.87 -14.04
N VAL A 85 -0.32 -2.21 -14.10
CA VAL A 85 -1.25 -3.04 -13.32
C VAL A 85 -1.06 -2.81 -11.82
N PHE A 86 0.20 -2.70 -11.36
CA PHE A 86 0.51 -2.40 -9.97
C PHE A 86 0.01 -1.02 -9.55
N MET A 87 0.16 0.00 -10.38
CA MET A 87 -0.34 1.34 -10.08
C MET A 87 -1.86 1.36 -9.93
N VAL A 88 -2.59 0.66 -10.81
CA VAL A 88 -4.05 0.49 -10.70
C VAL A 88 -4.41 -0.22 -9.41
N PHE A 89 -3.71 -1.32 -9.07
CA PHE A 89 -3.92 -2.04 -7.82
C PHE A 89 -3.74 -1.13 -6.60
N VAL A 90 -2.64 -0.36 -6.55
CA VAL A 90 -2.37 0.59 -5.45
C VAL A 90 -3.47 1.64 -5.34
N ILE A 91 -3.91 2.22 -6.47
CA ILE A 91 -4.99 3.21 -6.48
C ILE A 91 -6.30 2.61 -5.95
N SER A 92 -6.72 1.44 -6.46
CA SER A 92 -7.91 0.74 -5.98
C SER A 92 -7.85 0.45 -4.48
N LEU A 93 -6.67 0.09 -3.97
CA LEU A 93 -6.45 -0.19 -2.56
C LEU A 93 -6.51 1.08 -1.70
N ILE A 94 -5.94 2.19 -2.17
CA ILE A 94 -6.08 3.52 -1.53
C ILE A 94 -7.57 3.89 -1.45
N PHE A 95 -8.35 3.67 -2.51
CA PHE A 95 -9.79 3.91 -2.48
C PHE A 95 -10.49 3.02 -1.44
N ILE A 96 -10.18 1.73 -1.36
CA ILE A 96 -10.76 0.83 -0.35
C ILE A 96 -10.44 1.31 1.07
N LEU A 97 -9.18 1.68 1.34
CA LEU A 97 -8.77 2.22 2.63
C LEU A 97 -9.49 3.55 2.92
N TYR A 98 -9.55 4.44 1.94
CA TYR A 98 -10.26 5.72 2.04
C TYR A 98 -11.73 5.52 2.39
N PHE A 99 -12.47 4.69 1.64
CA PHE A 99 -13.87 4.38 1.93
C PHE A 99 -14.04 3.70 3.30
N LYS A 100 -13.10 2.87 3.73
CA LYS A 100 -13.16 2.23 5.04
C LYS A 100 -12.95 3.22 6.20
N PHE A 101 -12.01 4.15 6.07
CA PHE A 101 -11.68 5.12 7.12
C PHE A 101 -12.64 6.31 7.15
N PHE A 102 -13.10 6.79 5.99
CA PHE A 102 -13.95 7.98 5.86
C PHE A 102 -15.43 7.68 5.58
N GLY A 103 -15.75 6.54 4.93
CA GLY A 103 -17.11 6.17 4.55
C GLY A 103 -17.95 5.55 5.68
N ARG A 104 -17.34 5.20 6.82
CA ARG A 104 -18.03 4.65 8.00
C ARG A 104 -18.64 5.73 8.91
N LYS A 105 -19.15 6.81 8.32
CA LYS A 105 -20.05 7.79 8.95
C LYS A 105 -21.47 7.59 8.40
N ARG A 106 -22.13 6.54 8.88
CA ARG A 106 -23.58 6.51 9.13
C ARG A 106 -23.79 5.67 10.38
#